data_AF-F7QX01-F1
#
_entry.id   AF-F7QX01-F1
#
_cell.length_a   1.000
_cell.length_b   1.000
_cell.length_c   1.000
_cell.angle_alpha   90.00
_cell.angle_beta   90.00
_cell.angle_gamma   90.00
#
_symmetry.space_group_name_H-M   'P 1'
#
loop_
_entity.id
_entity.type
_entity.pdbx_description
1 polymer ?
#
loop_
_entity_poly.entity_id
_entity_poly.type
_entity_poly.pdbx_seq_one_letter_code
_entity_poly.pdbx_strand_id
1 'polypeptide(L)'
;MRIGELLALKVSDIDFDASQISITKTISSDTDSRFELHKPKTTTGNRIISVDPDTINLVSTLTKDKKRMILFLGSMVVPNLILLEQLHYGKIKL
;
A
#
# COMPACT_ATOMS: atom_id res chain seq x y z
N MET A 1 17.07 1.52 8.18
CA MET A 1 15.64 1.34 8.50
C MET A 1 15.44 -0.08 9.01
N ARG A 2 14.60 -0.31 10.02
CA ARG A 2 14.26 -1.66 10.49
C ARG A 2 13.14 -2.24 9.62
N ILE A 3 13.07 -3.56 9.50
CA ILE A 3 12.08 -4.23 8.62
C ILE A 3 10.63 -3.86 8.95
N GLY A 4 10.28 -3.73 10.24
CA GLY A 4 8.93 -3.31 10.64
C GLY A 4 8.57 -1.89 10.21
N GLU A 5 9.54 -0.97 10.16
CA GLU A 5 9.34 0.39 9.66
C GLU A 5 9.09 0.37 8.14
N LEU A 6 9.79 -0.49 7.42
CA LEU A 6 9.61 -0.66 5.98
C LEU A 6 8.23 -1.26 5.66
N LEU A 7 7.79 -2.27 6.42
CA LEU A 7 6.47 -2.90 6.26
C LEU A 7 5.32 -1.94 6.58
N ALA A 8 5.55 -0.98 7.48
CA ALA A 8 4.56 0.02 7.86
C ALA A 8 4.46 1.19 6.87
N LEU A 9 5.36 1.27 5.90
CA LEU A 9 5.52 2.43 5.02
C LEU A 9 4.33 2.59 4.06
N LYS A 10 3.82 3.82 3.96
CA LYS A 10 2.81 4.21 2.96
C LYS A 10 3.44 5.13 1.92
N VAL A 11 2.85 5.17 0.73
CA VAL A 11 3.26 6.11 -0.34
C VAL A 11 3.20 7.56 0.14
N SER A 12 2.26 7.90 1.02
CA SER A 12 2.13 9.23 1.62
C SER A 12 3.27 9.62 2.56
N ASP A 13 4.11 8.67 2.97
CA ASP A 13 5.26 8.92 3.84
C ASP A 13 6.54 9.25 3.04
N ILE A 14 6.46 9.24 1.70
CA ILE A 14 7.59 9.38 0.81
C ILE A 14 7.49 10.72 0.06
N ASP A 15 8.53 11.53 0.19
CA ASP A 15 8.75 12.73 -0.61
C ASP A 15 9.71 12.38 -1.75
N PHE A 16 9.14 12.20 -2.94
CA PHE A 16 9.92 11.81 -4.13
C PHE A 16 10.76 12.97 -4.68
N ASP A 17 10.36 14.22 -4.44
CA ASP A 17 11.07 15.40 -4.92
C ASP A 17 12.30 15.67 -4.04
N ALA A 18 12.13 15.56 -2.73
CA ALA A 18 13.19 15.74 -1.75
C ALA A 18 14.03 14.47 -1.50
N SER A 19 13.70 13.35 -2.15
CA SER A 19 14.28 12.01 -1.91
C SER A 19 14.31 11.63 -0.42
N GLN A 20 13.17 11.80 0.27
CA GLN A 20 13.07 11.62 1.71
C GLN A 20 11.94 10.66 2.12
N ILE A 21 12.15 9.94 3.21
CA ILE A 21 11.16 9.05 3.80
C ILE A 21 10.91 9.43 5.27
N SER A 22 9.63 9.65 5.59
CA SER A 22 9.14 9.91 6.94
C SER A 22 8.83 8.60 7.67
N ILE A 23 9.66 8.24 8.63
CA ILE A 23 9.49 7.07 9.48
C ILE A 23 8.71 7.47 10.72
N THR A 24 7.43 7.09 10.77
CA THR A 24 6.48 7.48 11.84
C THR A 24 5.76 6.30 12.48
N LYS A 25 6.04 5.07 12.03
CA LYS A 25 5.32 3.85 12.39
C LYS A 25 6.17 2.62 12.10
N THR A 26 5.88 1.54 12.80
CA THR A 26 6.48 0.22 12.60
C THR A 26 5.42 -0.86 12.79
N ILE A 27 5.53 -1.95 12.03
CA ILE A 27 4.74 -3.17 12.26
C ILE A 27 5.55 -4.15 13.10
N SER A 28 4.91 -4.81 14.04
CA SER A 28 5.41 -6.01 14.71
C SER A 28 4.35 -7.11 14.71
N SER A 29 4.79 -8.35 14.85
CA SER A 29 3.91 -9.50 15.02
C SER A 29 3.90 -9.91 16.49
N ASP A 30 2.71 -10.17 17.03
CA ASP A 30 2.58 -10.81 18.35
C ASP A 30 2.79 -12.34 18.27
N THR A 31 2.81 -13.03 19.41
CA THR A 31 2.97 -14.49 19.51
C THR A 31 1.93 -15.27 18.69
N ASP A 32 0.75 -14.67 18.48
CA ASP A 32 -0.32 -15.23 17.67
C ASP A 32 -0.20 -14.89 16.16
N SER A 33 0.97 -14.39 15.71
CA SER A 33 1.22 -13.95 14.33
C SER A 33 0.29 -12.83 13.84
N ARG A 34 -0.30 -12.08 14.76
CA ARG A 34 -1.12 -10.90 14.44
C ARG A 34 -0.21 -9.71 14.21
N PHE A 35 -0.38 -9.03 13.07
CA PHE A 35 0.38 -7.82 12.76
C PHE A 35 -0.28 -6.60 13.40
N GLU A 36 0.49 -5.90 14.23
CA GLU A 36 0.06 -4.68 14.90
C GLU A 36 0.89 -3.48 14.45
N LEU A 37 0.21 -2.35 14.25
CA LEU A 37 0.84 -1.09 13.87
C LEU A 37 1.13 -0.28 15.12
N HIS A 38 2.41 -0.03 15.39
CA HIS A 38 2.84 0.79 16.51
C HIS A 38 3.35 2.15 16.03
N LYS A 39 2.96 3.19 16.77
CA LYS A 39 3.60 4.51 16.69
C LYS A 39 4.83 4.52 17.61
N PRO A 40 5.86 5.31 17.30
CA PRO A 40 6.98 5.50 18.20
C PRO A 40 6.49 5.98 19.58
N LYS A 41 7.13 5.46 20.64
CA LYS A 41 6.77 5.78 22.03
C LYS A 41 6.98 7.26 22.38
N THR A 42 7.86 7.94 21.64
CA THR A 42 8.20 9.36 21.83
C THR A 42 8.27 10.07 20.48
N THR A 43 8.11 11.40 20.49
CA THR A 43 8.25 12.25 19.29
C THR A 43 9.62 12.11 18.62
N THR A 44 10.67 11.86 19.41
CA THR A 44 12.04 11.60 18.93
C THR A 44 12.15 10.35 18.05
N GLY A 45 11.23 9.39 18.20
CA GLY A 45 11.22 8.20 17.35
C GLY A 45 10.71 8.46 15.93
N ASN A 46 10.02 9.58 15.70
CA ASN A 46 9.69 10.05 14.36
C ASN A 46 10.93 10.68 13.73
N ARG A 47 11.28 10.26 12.52
CA ARG A 47 12.45 10.79 11.82
C ARG A 47 12.26 10.81 10.32
N ILE A 48 12.98 11.70 9.66
CA ILE A 48 13.07 11.76 8.21
C ILE A 48 14.47 11.28 7.82
N ILE A 49 14.54 10.40 6.82
CA ILE A 49 15.81 9.94 6.25
C ILE A 49 15.89 10.35 4.79
N SER A 50 17.07 10.77 4.35
CA SER A 50 17.38 10.92 2.93
C SER A 50 17.68 9.56 2.31
N VAL A 51 17.27 9.39 1.07
CA VAL A 51 17.43 8.17 0.28
C VAL A 51 18.18 8.54 -0.99
N ASP A 52 19.03 7.64 -1.48
CA ASP A 52 19.77 7.88 -2.71
C ASP A 52 18.83 7.94 -3.94
N PRO A 53 19.26 8.63 -5.02
CA PRO A 53 18.45 8.78 -6.22
C PRO A 53 18.04 7.46 -6.89
N ASP A 54 18.86 6.42 -6.82
CA ASP A 54 18.56 5.14 -7.48
C ASP A 54 17.44 4.41 -6.72
N THR A 55 17.54 4.39 -5.39
CA THR A 55 16.53 3.77 -4.51
C THR A 55 15.19 4.51 -4.61
N ILE A 56 15.15 5.84 -4.59
CA ILE A 56 13.87 6.58 -4.69
C ILE A 56 13.19 6.37 -6.06
N ASN A 57 13.99 6.26 -7.12
CA ASN A 57 13.50 5.96 -8.47
C ASN A 57 12.91 4.54 -8.57
N LEU A 58 13.58 3.57 -7.96
CA LEU A 58 13.06 2.20 -7.85
C LEU A 58 11.71 2.18 -7.12
N VAL A 59 11.61 2.86 -5.97
CA VAL A 59 10.37 2.94 -5.19
C VAL A 59 9.25 3.64 -5.97
N SER A 60 9.56 4.69 -6.73
CA SER A 60 8.61 5.38 -7.62
C SER A 60 8.05 4.44 -8.69
N THR A 61 8.92 3.64 -9.30
CA THR A 61 8.56 2.65 -10.33
C THR A 61 7.66 1.56 -9.75
N LEU A 62 8.05 0.95 -8.63
CA LEU A 62 7.26 -0.07 -7.93
C LEU A 62 5.88 0.46 -7.52
N THR A 63 5.81 1.72 -7.10
CA THR A 63 4.54 2.36 -6.73
C THR A 63 3.61 2.55 -7.92
N LYS A 64 4.15 2.94 -9.08
CA LYS A 64 3.39 3.07 -10.34
C LYS A 64 2.87 1.71 -10.81
N ASP A 65 3.70 0.68 -10.77
CA ASP A 65 3.32 -0.67 -11.18
C ASP A 65 2.24 -1.26 -10.28
N LYS A 66 2.36 -1.06 -8.95
CA LYS A 66 1.32 -1.47 -8.00
C LYS A 66 -0.02 -0.77 -8.27
N LYS A 67 -0.02 0.53 -8.57
CA LYS A 67 -1.23 1.29 -8.93
C LYS A 67 -1.86 0.76 -10.23
N ARG A 68 -1.04 0.50 -11.25
CA ARG A 68 -1.50 -0.08 -12.53
C ARG A 68 -2.13 -1.46 -12.32
N MET A 69 -1.50 -2.31 -11.52
CA MET A 69 -2.03 -3.64 -11.20
C MET A 69 -3.36 -3.57 -10.46
N ILE A 70 -3.50 -2.68 -9.47
CA ILE A 70 -4.76 -2.48 -8.75
C ILE A 70 -5.85 -1.95 -9.70
N LEU A 71 -5.52 -1.00 -10.58
CA LEU A 71 -6.46 -0.49 -11.58
C LEU A 71 -6.90 -1.59 -12.55
N PHE A 72 -5.96 -2.40 -13.04
CA PHE A 72 -6.22 -3.53 -13.92
C PHE A 72 -7.12 -4.57 -13.24
N LEU A 73 -6.78 -4.99 -12.02
CA LEU A 73 -7.57 -5.96 -11.26
C LEU A 73 -8.97 -5.42 -10.96
N GLY A 74 -9.08 -4.14 -10.59
CA GLY A 74 -10.35 -3.45 -10.44
C GLY A 74 -11.17 -3.57 -11.72
N SER A 75 -10.60 -3.17 -12.86
CA SER A 75 -11.21 -3.30 -14.18
C SER A 75 -11.50 -4.72 -14.65
N MET A 76 -11.03 -5.76 -13.96
CA MET A 76 -11.35 -7.17 -14.27
C MET A 76 -12.48 -7.71 -13.38
N VAL A 77 -12.58 -7.22 -12.13
CA VAL A 77 -13.66 -7.57 -11.19
C VAL A 77 -14.97 -6.85 -11.54
N VAL A 78 -14.95 -5.55 -11.86
CA VAL A 78 -16.20 -4.82 -12.19
C VAL A 78 -16.93 -5.34 -13.44
N PRO A 79 -16.29 -5.62 -14.59
CA PRO A 79 -17.02 -6.13 -15.75
C PRO A 79 -17.54 -7.55 -15.54
N ASN A 80 -16.86 -8.39 -14.75
CA ASN A 80 -17.34 -9.74 -14.46
C ASN A 80 -18.55 -9.72 -13.51
N LEU A 81 -18.61 -8.74 -12.60
CA LEU A 81 -19.79 -8.52 -11.75
C LEU A 81 -21.01 -8.08 -12.56
N ILE A 82 -20.81 -7.18 -13.54
CA ILE A 82 -21.87 -6.77 -14.49
C ILE A 82 -22.32 -7.97 -15.33
N LEU A 83 -21.39 -8.80 -15.83
CA LEU A 83 -21.74 -9.98 -16.63
C LEU A 83 -22.59 -11.00 -15.86
N LEU A 84 -22.30 -11.21 -14.57
CA LEU A 84 -23.08 -12.10 -13.71
C LEU A 84 -24.47 -11.52 -13.37
N GLU A 85 -24.59 -10.21 -13.20
CA GLU A 85 -25.88 -9.54 -12.96
C GLU A 85 -26.79 -9.58 -14.19
N GLN A 86 -26.21 -9.47 -15.40
CA GLN A 86 -26.94 -9.60 -16.66
C GLN A 86 -27.38 -11.05 -16.96
N LEU A 87 -26.74 -12.08 -16.38
CA LEU A 87 -27.13 -13.48 -16.54
C LEU A 87 -28.27 -13.93 -15.61
N HIS A 88 -28.56 -13.20 -14.53
CA HIS A 88 -29.69 -13.50 -13.63
C HIS A 88 -30.99 -12.74 -13.94
N TYR A 89 -31.01 -11.81 -14.89
CA TYR A 89 -32.20 -11.05 -15.27
C TYR A 89 -33.06 -11.69 -16.38
N GLY A 90 -33.13 -13.04 -16.40
CA GLY A 90 -33.71 -13.81 -17.51
C GLY A 90 -34.92 -14.70 -17.18
N LYS A 91 -35.43 -14.75 -15.94
CA LYS A 91 -36.64 -15.52 -15.61
C LYS A 91 -37.44 -14.92 -14.45
N ILE A 92 -38.17 -13.83 -14.73
CA ILE A 92 -39.47 -13.60 -14.09
C ILE A 92 -40.40 -13.05 -15.17
N LYS A 93 -41.27 -13.93 -15.69
CA LYS A 93 -42.50 -13.52 -16.38
C LYS A 93 -43.58 -14.55 -16.04
N LEU A 94 -44.47 -14.10 -15.14
CA LEU A 94 -45.80 -14.59 -14.76
C LEU A 94 -45.91 -16.04 -14.27
#